data_AF-A0A0S8DNR4-F1
#
_entry.id   AF-A0A0S8DNR4-F1
#
_cell.length_a   1.000
_cell.length_b   1.000
_cell.length_c   1.000
_cell.angle_alpha   90.00
_cell.angle_beta   90.00
_cell.angle_gamma   90.00
#
_symmetry.space_group_name_H-M   'P 1'
#
loop_
_entity.id
_entity.type
_entity.pdbx_description
1 polymer ?
#
loop_
_entity_poly.entity_id
_entity_poly.type
_entity_poly.pdbx_seq_one_letter_code
_entity_poly.pdbx_strand_id
1 'polypeptide(L)'
;MTQNAAAADTAPASEVEAETKNKMPDDWEARILAFACHYCAFAAADLAGVMRLSYSPNVKIIRLSCTGKLDHSYVLRAFERGIDGVFVAG
;
A
#
# COMPACT_ATOMS: atom_id res chain seq x y z
N MET A 1 21.72 -35.17 19.22
CA MET A 1 20.71 -34.40 19.97
C MET A 1 20.10 -33.40 19.01
N THR A 2 19.28 -33.90 18.08
CA THR A 2 17.81 -33.66 17.99
C THR A 2 17.49 -32.27 17.43
N GLN A 3 17.35 -32.10 16.11
CA GLN A 3 16.05 -32.13 15.40
C GLN A 3 14.90 -31.47 16.17
N ASN A 4 14.45 -30.30 15.70
CA ASN A 4 13.08 -30.04 15.21
C ASN A 4 13.00 -28.59 14.70
N ALA A 5 12.64 -28.28 13.46
CA ALA A 5 11.48 -28.66 12.64
C ALA A 5 10.16 -27.98 13.09
N ALA A 6 9.78 -26.98 12.30
CA ALA A 6 8.46 -26.64 11.76
C ALA A 6 7.16 -26.91 12.57
N ALA A 7 6.35 -25.86 12.71
CA ALA A 7 4.90 -25.80 12.41
C ALA A 7 4.43 -24.38 12.76
N ALA A 8 4.02 -23.52 11.82
CA ALA A 8 2.72 -23.53 11.14
C ALA A 8 1.59 -22.98 12.02
N ASP A 9 1.41 -21.66 11.95
CA ASP A 9 0.09 -21.03 11.97
C ASP A 9 -0.09 -20.37 10.58
N THR A 10 -0.13 -21.14 9.50
CA THR A 10 -1.36 -21.52 8.81
C THR A 10 -2.52 -20.52 9.00
N ALA A 11 -2.57 -19.53 8.10
CA ALA A 11 -3.69 -19.14 7.22
C ALA A 11 -5.14 -19.50 7.68
N PRO A 12 -6.17 -18.64 7.46
CA PRO A 12 -6.67 -18.48 6.08
C PRO A 12 -7.35 -17.14 5.69
N ALA A 13 -7.38 -16.92 4.37
CA ALA A 13 -8.38 -16.22 3.55
C ALA A 13 -8.96 -14.89 4.08
N SER A 14 -8.71 -13.77 3.41
CA SER A 14 -9.27 -13.57 2.07
C SER A 14 -8.20 -13.63 1.00
N GLU A 15 -8.35 -14.63 0.13
CA GLU A 15 -7.67 -14.71 -1.16
C GLU A 15 -7.87 -13.38 -1.91
N VAL A 16 -6.85 -12.53 -1.92
CA VAL A 16 -6.66 -11.66 -3.07
C VAL A 16 -5.73 -12.46 -3.96
N GLU A 17 -6.35 -13.33 -4.74
CA GLU A 17 -5.74 -14.04 -5.85
C GLU A 17 -4.82 -13.06 -6.58
N ALA A 18 -3.55 -13.42 -6.73
CA ALA A 18 -2.61 -12.65 -7.52
C ALA A 18 -3.15 -12.58 -8.96
N GLU A 19 -3.86 -11.50 -9.26
CA GLU A 19 -4.51 -11.30 -10.55
C GLU A 19 -3.48 -11.38 -11.67
N THR A 20 -3.84 -12.19 -12.66
CA THR A 20 -3.24 -12.34 -13.98
C THR A 20 -2.63 -11.03 -14.47
N LYS A 21 -1.32 -11.05 -14.75
CA LYS A 21 -0.53 -9.92 -15.24
C LYS A 21 -1.10 -9.41 -16.58
N ASN A 22 -2.09 -8.53 -16.50
CA ASN A 22 -2.74 -7.94 -17.66
C ASN A 22 -1.74 -6.97 -18.30
N LYS A 23 -1.56 -7.05 -19.62
CA LYS A 23 -0.69 -6.11 -20.34
C LYS A 23 -1.33 -4.72 -20.24
N MET A 24 -0.76 -3.86 -19.40
CA MET A 24 -1.07 -2.42 -19.45
C MET A 24 -0.53 -1.84 -20.77
N PRO A 25 -1.23 -0.90 -21.40
CA PRO A 25 -0.75 -0.23 -22.60
C PRO A 25 0.53 0.55 -22.30
N ASP A 26 1.44 0.64 -23.28
CA ASP A 26 2.81 1.16 -23.07
C ASP A 26 2.85 2.62 -22.58
N ASP A 27 1.79 3.41 -22.81
CA ASP A 27 1.65 4.82 -22.37
C ASP A 27 0.82 5.00 -21.07
N TRP A 28 0.55 3.93 -20.32
CA TRP A 28 -0.25 4.01 -19.11
C TRP A 28 0.56 4.44 -17.88
N GLU A 29 0.19 5.59 -17.28
CA GLU A 29 0.75 6.06 -16.02
C GLU A 29 -0.16 5.71 -14.83
N ALA A 30 0.26 4.73 -14.03
CA ALA A 30 -0.51 4.28 -12.87
C ALA A 30 -0.61 5.37 -11.80
N ARG A 31 -1.83 5.80 -11.44
CA ARG A 31 -2.10 6.78 -10.39
C ARG A 31 -2.35 6.07 -9.07
N ILE A 32 -1.44 6.24 -8.12
CA ILE A 32 -1.50 5.56 -6.81
C ILE A 32 -1.75 6.59 -5.71
N LEU A 33 -2.72 6.30 -4.84
CA LEU A 33 -3.02 7.12 -3.67
C LEU A 33 -2.60 6.39 -2.39
N ALA A 34 -1.72 7.01 -1.60
CA ALA A 34 -1.20 6.45 -0.37
C ALA A 34 -1.82 7.15 0.86
N PHE A 35 -2.54 6.42 1.70
CA PHE A 35 -2.97 6.90 3.01
C PHE A 35 -1.89 6.58 4.05
N ALA A 36 -1.26 7.62 4.58
CA ALA A 36 -0.16 7.49 5.52
C ALA A 36 -0.55 7.99 6.91
N CYS A 37 -0.39 7.14 7.91
CA CYS A 37 -0.39 7.52 9.32
C CYS A 37 0.68 8.60 9.58
N HIS A 38 0.32 9.64 10.32
CA HIS A 38 1.21 10.75 10.68
C HIS A 38 2.46 10.28 11.43
N TYR A 39 2.32 9.30 12.32
CA TYR A 39 3.39 8.94 13.26
C TYR A 39 4.39 7.93 12.68
N CYS A 40 3.94 6.94 11.90
CA CYS A 40 4.82 5.90 11.36
C CYS A 40 5.03 6.07 9.85
N ALA A 41 3.98 5.92 9.05
CA ALA A 41 4.10 5.87 7.58
C ALA A 41 4.54 7.21 6.96
N PHE A 42 4.03 8.34 7.45
CA PHE A 42 4.43 9.66 6.96
C PHE A 42 5.89 9.96 7.37
N ALA A 43 6.28 9.59 8.60
CA ALA A 43 7.67 9.70 9.04
C ALA A 43 8.62 8.80 8.23
N ALA A 44 8.18 7.60 7.82
CA ALA A 44 8.93 6.73 6.92
C ALA A 44 9.07 7.34 5.51
N ALA A 45 8.02 7.99 4.99
CA ALA A 45 8.09 8.72 3.74
C ALA A 45 9.06 9.92 3.81
N ASP A 46 9.05 10.65 4.92
CA ASP A 46 10.01 11.74 5.17
C ASP A 46 11.45 11.20 5.25
N LEU A 47 11.65 10.06 5.93
CA LEU A 47 12.95 9.38 5.99
C LEU A 47 13.42 8.92 4.60
N ALA A 48 12.53 8.39 3.77
CA ALA A 48 12.85 8.04 2.39
C ALA A 48 13.33 9.26 1.59
N GLY A 49 12.73 10.44 1.84
CA GLY A 49 13.18 11.72 1.30
C GLY A 49 14.57 12.14 1.79
N VAL A 50 14.84 12.02 3.09
CA VAL A 50 16.15 12.30 3.70
C VAL A 50 17.24 11.38 3.12
N MET A 51 16.91 10.10 2.93
CA MET A 51 17.78 9.10 2.33
C MET A 51 17.92 9.27 0.81
N ARG A 52 17.18 10.20 0.20
CA ARG A 52 17.15 10.43 -1.25
C ARG A 52 16.79 9.17 -2.04
N LEU A 53 15.91 8.34 -1.49
CA LEU A 53 15.39 7.17 -2.19
C LEU A 53 14.49 7.65 -3.33
N SER A 54 14.80 7.21 -4.55
CA SER A 54 13.95 7.46 -5.70
C SER A 54 12.73 6.56 -5.65
N TYR A 55 11.55 7.17 -5.75
CA TYR A 55 10.27 6.49 -5.90
C TYR A 55 9.53 7.10 -7.09
N SER A 56 8.54 6.39 -7.62
CA SER A 56 7.75 6.89 -8.74
C SER A 56 6.97 8.16 -8.33
N PRO A 57 6.96 9.24 -9.13
CA PRO A 57 6.22 10.47 -8.83
C PRO A 57 4.70 10.27 -8.82
N ASN A 58 4.23 9.10 -9.23
CA ASN A 58 2.81 8.80 -9.38
C ASN A 58 2.11 8.51 -8.05
N VAL A 59 2.88 8.34 -6.98
CA VAL A 59 2.36 8.09 -5.64
C VAL A 59 2.03 9.42 -4.97
N LYS A 60 0.75 9.63 -4.66
CA LYS A 60 0.28 10.82 -3.95
C LYS A 60 -0.08 10.46 -2.51
N ILE A 61 0.58 11.10 -1.53
CA ILE A 61 0.40 10.78 -0.12
C ILE A 61 -0.66 11.70 0.51
N ILE A 62 -1.67 11.09 1.13
CA ILE A 62 -2.64 11.75 2.02
C ILE A 62 -2.24 11.44 3.46
N ARG A 63 -2.02 12.49 4.24
CA ARG A 63 -1.69 12.37 5.66
C ARG A 63 -2.95 12.20 6.51
N LEU A 64 -2.97 11.17 7.33
CA LEU A 64 -3.99 10.89 8.34
C LEU A 64 -3.39 10.96 9.75
N SER A 65 -4.19 11.23 10.77
CA SER A 65 -3.73 11.21 12.16
C SER A 65 -3.19 9.84 12.58
N CYS A 66 -3.89 8.77 12.18
CA CYS A 66 -3.54 7.36 12.34
C CYS A 66 -4.34 6.55 11.31
N THR A 67 -3.93 5.33 10.98
CA THR A 67 -4.70 4.42 10.10
C THR A 67 -6.08 4.09 10.63
N GLY A 68 -6.31 4.17 11.95
CA GLY A 68 -7.63 3.99 12.54
C GLY A 68 -8.68 5.02 12.10
N LYS A 69 -8.28 6.15 11.49
CA LYS A 69 -9.21 7.12 10.88
C LYS A 69 -9.69 6.69 9.48
N LEU A 70 -9.03 5.71 8.87
CA LEU A 70 -9.37 5.27 7.53
C LEU A 70 -10.65 4.44 7.57
N ASP A 71 -11.67 4.95 6.90
CA ASP A 71 -12.91 4.24 6.60
C ASP A 71 -12.93 3.75 5.15
N HIS A 72 -13.66 2.67 4.87
CA HIS A 72 -13.83 2.09 3.54
C HIS A 72 -14.35 3.11 2.52
N SER A 73 -15.16 4.08 2.96
CA SER A 73 -15.68 5.16 2.12
C SER A 73 -14.56 5.98 1.46
N TYR A 74 -13.42 6.17 2.15
CA TYR A 74 -12.28 6.89 1.56
C TYR A 74 -11.62 6.10 0.43
N VAL A 75 -11.51 4.79 0.60
CA VAL A 75 -10.92 3.88 -0.40
C VAL A 75 -11.82 3.81 -1.63
N LEU A 76 -13.12 3.59 -1.43
CA LEU A 76 -14.11 3.57 -2.52
C LEU A 76 -14.15 4.91 -3.26
N ARG A 77 -14.13 6.02 -2.53
CA ARG A 77 -14.09 7.37 -3.12
C ARG A 77 -12.83 7.63 -3.93
N ALA A 78 -11.70 7.00 -3.59
CA ALA A 78 -10.48 7.09 -4.38
C ALA A 78 -10.65 6.38 -5.73
N PHE A 79 -11.20 5.16 -5.72
CA PHE A 79 -11.48 4.41 -6.95
C PHE A 79 -12.52 5.11 -7.84
N GLU A 80 -13.59 5.68 -7.27
CA GLU A 80 -14.57 6.50 -8.00
C GLU A 80 -13.94 7.70 -8.72
N ARG A 81 -12.82 8.22 -8.21
CA ARG A 81 -12.08 9.34 -8.81
C ARG A 81 -11.07 8.89 -9.87
N GLY A 82 -11.04 7.60 -10.21
CA GLY A 82 -10.14 7.01 -11.19
C GLY A 82 -8.70 6.89 -10.70
N ILE A 83 -8.52 6.57 -9.41
CA ILE A 83 -7.25 6.10 -8.87
C ILE A 83 -7.14 4.60 -9.18
N ASP A 84 -5.96 4.17 -9.62
CA ASP A 84 -5.73 2.80 -10.09
C ASP A 84 -5.31 1.87 -8.95
N GLY A 85 -4.73 2.45 -7.89
CA GLY A 85 -4.33 1.71 -6.70
C GLY A 85 -4.34 2.57 -5.45
N VAL A 86 -4.73 1.95 -4.34
CA VAL A 86 -4.69 2.57 -3.02
C VAL A 86 -3.71 1.81 -2.15
N PHE A 87 -2.79 2.54 -1.52
CA PHE A 87 -1.83 2.02 -0.56
C PHE A 87 -2.17 2.55 0.83
N VAL A 88 -2.20 1.70 1.84
CA VAL A 88 -2.49 2.10 3.22
C VAL A 88 -1.36 1.63 4.11
N ALA A 89 -0.74 2.56 4.84
CA ALA A 89 0.36 2.27 5.75
C ALA A 89 0.15 2.95 7.11
N GLY A 90 0.33 2.16 8.17
CA GLY A 90 0.07 2.50 9.57
C GLY A 90 1.33 2.60 10.40
#